data_AF-A0AAV2QMV7-F1
#
_entry.id   AF-A0AAV2QMV7-F1
#
_cell.length_a   1.000
_cell.length_b   1.000
_cell.length_c   1.000
_cell.angle_alpha   90.00
_cell.angle_beta   90.00
_cell.angle_gamma   90.00
#
_symmetry.space_group_name_H-M   'P 1'
#
loop_
_entity.id
_entity.type
_entity.pdbx_description
1 polymer ?
#
loop_
_entity_poly.entity_id
_entity_poly.type
_entity_poly.pdbx_seq_one_letter_code
_entity_poly.pdbx_strand_id
1 'polypeptide(L)'
;SPCLKAPPAGSLDPFMLLNLQQLQASLCDTSSALTLAVAHSFWHHGSFGQVGRIPQLVRERIRPILVSEEQLVVVYHLVGPFLQRFNMELARKMFDVTIELYECLAKVDRTVADLKYMDPICDVLYHIKYMFTGDSIKTEVEGIIKGFRLALQKRLRFITHLNIESTD
;
A
#
# COMPACT_ATOMS: atom_id res chain seq x y z
N SER A 1 19.59 0.03 -23.51
CA SER A 1 18.63 0.80 -24.32
C SER A 1 19.30 1.22 -25.64
N PRO A 2 18.65 1.07 -26.81
CA PRO A 2 19.20 1.46 -28.11
C PRO A 2 19.66 2.93 -28.15
N CYS A 3 18.96 3.81 -27.44
CA CYS A 3 19.28 5.24 -27.32
C CYS A 3 20.62 5.55 -26.63
N LEU A 4 21.16 4.61 -25.84
CA LEU A 4 22.48 4.77 -25.19
C LEU A 4 23.63 4.22 -26.03
N LYS A 5 23.33 3.33 -27.00
CA LYS A 5 24.35 2.73 -27.87
C LYS A 5 24.60 3.58 -29.13
N ALA A 6 23.55 4.23 -29.63
CA ALA A 6 23.63 5.17 -30.75
C ALA A 6 22.51 6.21 -30.57
N PRO A 7 22.79 7.36 -29.94
CA PRO A 7 21.81 8.43 -29.80
C PRO A 7 21.37 8.91 -31.20
N PRO A 8 20.07 8.87 -31.55
CA PRO A 8 19.60 9.38 -32.84
C PRO A 8 19.89 10.88 -32.95
N ALA A 9 20.13 11.38 -34.17
CA ALA A 9 20.41 12.80 -34.40
C ALA A 9 19.28 13.67 -33.81
N GLY A 10 19.59 14.48 -32.79
CA GLY A 10 18.63 15.29 -32.04
C GLY A 10 18.21 14.74 -30.67
N SER A 11 18.75 13.61 -30.21
CA SER A 11 18.48 13.11 -28.85
C SER A 11 19.21 13.94 -27.79
N LEU A 12 18.57 14.09 -26.64
CA LEU A 12 19.16 14.69 -25.44
C LEU A 12 20.49 14.02 -25.10
N ASP A 13 21.47 14.84 -24.71
CA ASP A 13 22.75 14.37 -24.18
C ASP A 13 22.51 13.42 -22.97
N PRO A 14 23.30 12.35 -22.79
CA PRO A 14 23.15 11.42 -21.68
C PRO A 14 23.05 12.05 -20.29
N PHE A 15 23.70 13.19 -20.02
CA PHE A 15 23.58 13.86 -18.73
C PHE A 15 22.20 14.53 -18.57
N MET A 16 21.59 15.01 -19.64
CA MET A 16 20.22 15.53 -19.62
C MET A 16 19.18 14.39 -19.59
N LEU A 17 19.45 13.27 -20.26
CA LEU A 17 18.63 12.04 -20.18
C LEU A 17 18.62 11.41 -18.79
N LEU A 18 19.60 11.71 -17.94
CA LEU A 18 19.65 11.25 -16.55
C LEU A 18 19.27 12.35 -15.56
N ASN A 19 18.97 13.55 -16.05
CA ASN A 19 18.53 14.66 -15.23
C ASN A 19 17.01 14.62 -15.04
N LEU A 20 16.59 14.06 -13.90
CA LEU A 20 15.20 13.91 -13.52
C LEU A 20 14.41 15.22 -13.50
N GLN A 21 15.04 16.35 -13.14
CA GLN A 21 14.37 17.66 -13.13
C GLN A 21 14.02 18.12 -14.55
N GLN A 22 14.85 17.79 -15.54
CA GLN A 22 14.65 18.17 -16.93
C GLN A 22 13.67 17.24 -17.66
N LEU A 23 13.56 15.99 -17.21
CA LEU A 23 12.62 15.00 -17.77
C LEU A 23 11.23 15.02 -17.13
N GLN A 24 11.06 15.71 -15.99
CA GLN A 24 9.82 15.69 -15.19
C GLN A 24 8.58 16.06 -16.02
N ALA A 25 8.69 17.05 -16.92
CA ALA A 25 7.57 17.49 -17.77
C ALA A 25 7.13 16.42 -18.79
N SER A 26 8.06 15.60 -19.27
CA SER A 26 7.81 14.51 -20.24
C SER A 26 7.38 13.20 -19.56
N LEU A 27 7.57 13.09 -18.24
CA LEU A 27 7.23 11.91 -17.43
C LEU A 27 5.94 12.10 -16.61
N CYS A 28 5.26 13.24 -16.74
CA CYS A 28 4.07 13.59 -15.94
C CYS A 28 2.99 12.50 -15.99
N ASP A 29 2.78 11.86 -17.14
CA ASP A 29 1.77 10.80 -17.30
C ASP A 29 2.18 9.46 -16.64
N THR A 30 3.46 9.28 -16.33
CA THR A 30 4.04 8.06 -15.72
C THR A 30 4.53 8.29 -14.28
N SER A 31 4.29 9.49 -13.74
CA SER A 31 4.95 9.97 -12.52
C SER A 31 4.67 9.10 -11.29
N SER A 32 3.43 8.63 -11.12
CA SER A 32 3.04 7.79 -9.98
C SER A 32 3.67 6.39 -10.04
N ALA A 33 3.66 5.75 -11.21
CA ALA A 33 4.27 4.45 -11.43
C ALA A 33 5.80 4.51 -11.27
N LEU A 34 6.45 5.55 -11.77
CA LEU A 34 7.89 5.77 -11.58
C LEU A 34 8.23 6.05 -10.12
N THR A 35 7.43 6.87 -9.42
CA THR A 35 7.63 7.14 -7.99
C THR A 35 7.50 5.85 -7.18
N LEU A 36 6.50 5.02 -7.47
CA LEU A 36 6.32 3.73 -6.84
C LEU A 36 7.52 2.80 -7.12
N ALA A 37 7.97 2.71 -8.37
CA ALA A 37 9.12 1.89 -8.75
C ALA A 37 10.40 2.34 -8.03
N VAL A 38 10.66 3.65 -7.95
CA VAL A 38 11.81 4.20 -7.22
C VAL A 38 11.71 3.91 -5.73
N ALA A 39 10.52 4.06 -5.13
CA ALA A 39 10.30 3.73 -3.73
C ALA A 39 10.57 2.24 -3.46
N HIS A 40 10.09 1.37 -4.35
CA HIS A 40 10.35 -0.07 -4.28
C HIS A 40 11.84 -0.39 -4.40
N SER A 41 12.55 0.18 -5.38
CA SER A 41 14.00 0.00 -5.53
C SER A 41 14.76 0.48 -4.30
N PHE A 42 14.39 1.64 -3.74
CA PHE A 42 15.03 2.19 -2.56
C PHE A 42 14.83 1.28 -1.33
N TRP A 43 13.61 0.81 -1.07
CA TRP A 43 13.34 -0.07 0.07
C TRP A 43 13.88 -1.49 -0.12
N HIS A 44 13.98 -1.98 -1.35
CA HIS A 44 14.61 -3.27 -1.63
C HIS A 44 16.06 -3.32 -1.14
N HIS A 45 16.81 -2.22 -1.31
CA HIS A 45 18.18 -2.09 -0.81
C HIS A 45 18.28 -1.51 0.61
N GLY A 46 17.16 -1.13 1.22
CA GLY A 46 17.12 -0.62 2.58
C GLY A 46 17.50 -1.70 3.61
N SER A 47 18.17 -1.31 4.69
CA SER A 47 18.46 -2.21 5.81
C SER A 47 17.18 -2.57 6.58
N PHE A 48 17.25 -3.61 7.43
CA PHE A 48 16.14 -3.99 8.31
C PHE A 48 15.61 -2.81 9.14
N GLY A 49 16.50 -1.97 9.67
CA GLY A 49 16.12 -0.79 10.45
C GLY A 49 15.41 0.28 9.63
N GLN A 50 15.74 0.43 8.35
CA GLN A 50 15.08 1.38 7.45
C GLN A 50 13.70 0.87 7.04
N VAL A 51 13.61 -0.39 6.61
CA VAL A 51 12.34 -1.05 6.22
C VAL A 51 11.40 -1.17 7.42
N GLY A 52 11.92 -1.48 8.62
CA GLY A 52 11.14 -1.57 9.85
C GLY A 52 10.48 -0.26 10.32
N ARG A 53 10.83 0.88 9.71
CA ARG A 53 10.17 2.18 9.94
C ARG A 53 8.98 2.43 9.01
N ILE A 54 8.75 1.59 8.00
CA ILE A 54 7.63 1.75 7.07
C ILE A 54 6.27 1.78 7.80
N PRO A 55 5.97 0.94 8.80
CA PRO A 55 4.69 1.04 9.52
C PRO A 55 4.52 2.40 10.19
N GLN A 56 5.59 2.94 10.77
CA GLN A 56 5.60 4.26 11.38
C GLN A 56 5.36 5.36 10.33
N LEU A 57 6.01 5.27 9.17
CA LEU A 57 5.82 6.17 8.04
C LEU A 57 4.35 6.15 7.57
N VAL A 58 3.76 4.96 7.43
CA VAL A 58 2.35 4.80 7.06
C VAL A 58 1.46 5.50 8.08
N ARG A 59 1.64 5.21 9.36
CA ARG A 59 0.86 5.78 10.46
C ARG A 59 0.92 7.30 10.56
N GLU A 60 2.14 7.85 10.55
CA GLU A 60 2.41 9.23 10.94
C GLU A 60 2.41 10.21 9.76
N ARG A 61 2.64 9.72 8.54
CA ARG A 61 2.82 10.59 7.36
C ARG A 61 1.83 10.28 6.25
N ILE A 62 1.59 9.01 5.94
CA ILE A 62 0.73 8.62 4.81
C ILE A 62 -0.74 8.63 5.21
N ARG A 63 -1.11 7.95 6.29
CA ARG A 63 -2.50 7.87 6.75
C ARG A 63 -3.12 9.26 6.93
N PRO A 64 -2.47 10.28 7.53
CA PRO A 64 -3.04 11.62 7.66
C PRO A 64 -3.39 12.33 6.35
N ILE A 65 -2.78 11.96 5.22
CA ILE A 65 -3.05 12.60 3.91
C ILE A 65 -4.01 11.82 3.02
N LEU A 66 -4.40 10.60 3.39
CA LEU A 66 -5.37 9.83 2.63
C LEU A 66 -6.74 10.50 2.62
N VAL A 67 -7.26 10.79 1.43
CA VAL A 67 -8.57 11.40 1.19
C VAL A 67 -9.36 10.68 0.09
N SER A 68 -8.74 9.77 -0.67
CA SER A 68 -9.39 9.02 -1.74
C SER A 68 -9.03 7.53 -1.71
N GLU A 69 -9.85 6.74 -2.40
CA GLU A 69 -9.65 5.29 -2.55
C GLU A 69 -8.43 4.95 -3.41
N GLU A 70 -8.16 5.73 -4.45
CA GLU A 70 -7.00 5.53 -5.33
C GLU A 70 -5.68 5.72 -4.58
N GLN A 71 -5.62 6.67 -3.64
CA GLN A 71 -4.46 6.85 -2.77
C GLN A 71 -4.25 5.62 -1.88
N LEU A 72 -5.33 5.06 -1.33
CA LEU A 72 -5.27 3.82 -0.56
C LEU A 72 -4.74 2.67 -1.40
N VAL A 73 -5.20 2.52 -2.64
CA VAL A 73 -4.69 1.50 -3.57
C VAL A 73 -3.18 1.66 -3.78
N VAL A 74 -2.66 2.90 -3.91
CA VAL A 74 -1.22 3.15 -3.99
C VAL A 74 -0.49 2.71 -2.72
N VAL A 75 -1.06 2.90 -1.52
CA VAL A 75 -0.47 2.42 -0.26
C VAL A 75 -0.34 0.90 -0.26
N TYR A 76 -1.37 0.17 -0.69
CA TYR A 76 -1.29 -1.29 -0.80
C TYR A 76 -0.21 -1.73 -1.79
N HIS A 77 -0.07 -1.06 -2.94
CA HIS A 77 1.01 -1.34 -3.89
C HIS A 77 2.39 -0.99 -3.35
N LEU A 78 2.49 0.06 -2.55
CA LEU A 78 3.73 0.52 -1.93
C LEU A 78 4.24 -0.51 -0.91
N VAL A 79 3.35 -1.05 -0.07
CA VAL A 79 3.70 -1.97 1.02
C VAL A 79 3.77 -3.43 0.58
N GLY A 80 2.89 -3.86 -0.34
CA GLY A 80 2.68 -5.26 -0.72
C GLY A 80 3.96 -6.07 -1.01
N PRO A 81 4.90 -5.57 -1.82
CA PRO A 81 6.13 -6.30 -2.14
C PRO A 81 7.04 -6.59 -0.93
N PHE A 82 6.85 -5.91 0.19
CA PHE A 82 7.69 -6.02 1.38
C PHE A 82 7.06 -6.88 2.49
N LEU A 83 5.83 -7.38 2.31
CA LEU A 83 5.13 -8.20 3.31
C LEU A 83 5.92 -9.45 3.71
N GLN A 84 6.45 -10.20 2.74
CA GLN A 84 7.30 -11.36 3.00
C GLN A 84 8.54 -10.97 3.81
N ARG A 85 9.13 -9.82 3.48
CA ARG A 85 10.33 -9.31 4.14
C ARG A 85 10.03 -8.92 5.59
N PHE A 86 8.91 -8.25 5.85
CA PHE A 86 8.43 -8.01 7.21
C PHE A 86 8.22 -9.32 7.97
N ASN A 87 7.60 -10.31 7.36
CA ASN A 87 7.32 -11.58 8.01
C ASN A 87 8.59 -12.35 8.41
N MET A 88 9.54 -12.49 7.48
CA MET A 88 10.77 -13.28 7.71
C MET A 88 11.76 -12.58 8.64
N GLU A 89 11.92 -11.27 8.49
CA GLU A 89 13.04 -10.54 9.09
C GLU A 89 12.61 -9.72 10.31
N LEU A 90 11.32 -9.39 10.40
CA LEU A 90 10.78 -8.40 11.33
C LEU A 90 9.36 -8.76 11.77
N ALA A 91 9.08 -10.02 12.15
CA ALA A 91 7.71 -10.53 12.32
C ALA A 91 6.72 -9.59 13.06
N ARG A 92 7.16 -8.86 14.09
CA ARG A 92 6.33 -7.83 14.75
C ARG A 92 5.90 -6.68 13.83
N LYS A 93 6.78 -6.24 12.92
CA LYS A 93 6.49 -5.22 11.90
C LYS A 93 5.48 -5.70 10.87
N MET A 94 5.36 -7.00 10.66
CA MET A 94 4.28 -7.54 9.83
C MET A 94 2.91 -7.25 10.46
N PHE A 95 2.79 -7.35 11.79
CA PHE A 95 1.56 -7.01 12.51
C PHE A 95 1.33 -5.51 12.51
N ASP A 96 2.35 -4.72 12.84
CA ASP A 96 2.27 -3.24 12.83
C ASP A 96 1.80 -2.73 11.46
N VAL A 97 2.40 -3.21 10.36
CA VAL A 97 2.03 -2.76 9.01
C VAL A 97 0.62 -3.19 8.64
N THR A 98 0.20 -4.38 9.03
CA THR A 98 -1.14 -4.88 8.70
C THR A 98 -2.21 -4.08 9.42
N ILE A 99 -2.04 -3.80 10.71
CA ILE A 99 -2.96 -2.96 11.48
C ILE A 99 -3.05 -1.57 10.84
N GLU A 100 -1.92 -1.01 10.41
CA GLU A 100 -1.90 0.29 9.73
C GLU A 100 -2.63 0.28 8.36
N LEU A 101 -2.61 -0.82 7.62
CA LEU A 101 -3.42 -0.97 6.40
C LEU A 101 -4.93 -0.96 6.72
N TYR A 102 -5.36 -1.62 7.79
CA TYR A 102 -6.75 -1.56 8.26
C TYR A 102 -7.15 -0.15 8.70
N GLU A 103 -6.28 0.57 9.41
CA GLU A 103 -6.53 1.96 9.81
C GLU A 103 -6.57 2.93 8.61
N CYS A 104 -5.74 2.70 7.60
CA CYS A 104 -5.81 3.45 6.34
C CYS A 104 -7.14 3.21 5.63
N LEU A 105 -7.61 1.96 5.56
CA LEU A 105 -8.93 1.63 5.04
C LEU A 105 -10.03 2.30 5.87
N ALA A 106 -9.96 2.25 7.20
CA ALA A 106 -10.94 2.89 8.10
C ALA A 106 -11.05 4.39 7.86
N LYS A 107 -9.92 5.05 7.67
CA LYS A 107 -9.90 6.47 7.36
C LYS A 107 -10.58 6.76 6.03
N VAL A 108 -10.21 6.04 4.97
CA VAL A 108 -10.77 6.28 3.63
C VAL A 108 -12.25 5.94 3.61
N ASP A 109 -12.66 4.84 4.24
CA ASP A 109 -14.06 4.42 4.39
C ASP A 109 -14.96 5.52 4.97
N ARG A 110 -14.45 6.28 5.95
CA ARG A 110 -15.17 7.42 6.56
C ARG A 110 -15.11 8.70 5.72
N THR A 111 -14.13 8.80 4.82
CA THR A 111 -13.87 10.02 4.04
C THR A 111 -14.65 10.04 2.73
N VAL A 112 -14.77 8.88 2.07
CA VAL A 112 -15.40 8.78 0.75
C VAL A 112 -16.86 8.35 0.85
N ALA A 113 -17.70 8.86 -0.04
CA ALA A 113 -19.10 8.45 -0.12
C ALA A 113 -19.25 6.98 -0.55
N ASP A 114 -18.43 6.53 -1.50
CA ASP A 114 -18.49 5.19 -2.08
C ASP A 114 -17.08 4.59 -2.28
N LEU A 115 -16.99 3.26 -2.22
CA LEU A 115 -15.77 2.48 -2.44
C LEU A 115 -15.97 1.56 -3.65
N LYS A 116 -15.26 1.82 -4.74
CA LYS A 116 -15.35 1.12 -6.02
C LYS A 116 -14.51 -0.16 -6.07
N TYR A 117 -13.46 -0.23 -5.26
CA TYR A 117 -12.43 -1.27 -5.28
C TYR A 117 -12.45 -2.14 -4.01
N MET A 118 -13.61 -2.26 -3.36
CA MET A 118 -13.77 -3.03 -2.13
C MET A 118 -13.29 -4.48 -2.26
N ASP A 119 -13.64 -5.17 -3.36
CA ASP A 119 -13.28 -6.58 -3.54
C ASP A 119 -11.76 -6.78 -3.62
N PRO A 120 -11.00 -6.09 -4.52
CA PRO A 120 -9.54 -6.17 -4.52
C PRO A 120 -8.87 -5.80 -3.19
N ILE A 121 -9.39 -4.77 -2.50
CA ILE A 121 -8.87 -4.37 -1.18
C ILE A 121 -9.05 -5.50 -0.16
N CYS A 122 -10.26 -6.08 -0.11
CA CYS A 122 -10.55 -7.20 0.78
C CYS A 122 -9.72 -8.45 0.43
N ASP A 123 -9.52 -8.75 -0.85
CA ASP A 123 -8.70 -9.88 -1.30
C ASP A 123 -7.25 -9.76 -0.81
N VAL A 124 -6.66 -8.56 -0.87
CA VAL A 124 -5.32 -8.32 -0.32
C VAL A 124 -5.30 -8.51 1.20
N LEU A 125 -6.33 -8.04 1.91
CA LEU A 125 -6.42 -8.24 3.36
C LEU A 125 -6.59 -9.72 3.75
N TYR A 126 -7.34 -10.50 2.97
CA TYR A 126 -7.43 -11.95 3.13
C TYR A 126 -6.12 -12.66 2.82
N HIS A 127 -5.45 -12.26 1.74
CA HIS A 127 -4.11 -12.75 1.42
C HIS A 127 -3.16 -12.50 2.61
N ILE A 128 -3.20 -11.29 3.18
CA ILE A 128 -2.36 -10.96 4.33
C ILE A 128 -2.68 -11.84 5.55
N LYS A 129 -3.97 -12.04 5.84
CA LYS A 129 -4.42 -12.93 6.92
C LYS A 129 -3.85 -14.33 6.73
N TYR A 130 -4.10 -14.95 5.59
CA TYR A 130 -3.79 -16.37 5.42
C TYR A 130 -2.30 -16.64 5.19
N MET A 131 -1.56 -15.69 4.61
CA MET A 131 -0.14 -15.90 4.31
C MET A 131 0.80 -15.43 5.40
N PHE A 132 0.43 -14.45 6.22
CA PHE A 132 1.35 -13.83 7.17
C PHE A 132 0.82 -13.78 8.60
N THR A 133 -0.35 -13.19 8.83
CA THR A 133 -0.75 -12.84 10.21
C THR A 133 -1.52 -13.93 10.94
N GLY A 134 -2.16 -14.86 10.22
CA GLY A 134 -3.12 -15.79 10.79
C GLY A 134 -4.15 -15.04 11.64
N ASP A 135 -4.39 -15.53 12.86
CA ASP A 135 -5.27 -14.91 13.85
C ASP A 135 -4.53 -14.02 14.86
N SER A 136 -3.21 -13.79 14.69
CA SER A 136 -2.38 -13.09 15.69
C SER A 136 -2.79 -11.64 15.97
N ILE A 137 -3.44 -10.98 15.01
CA ILE A 137 -3.92 -9.58 15.14
C ILE A 137 -5.45 -9.49 15.16
N LYS A 138 -6.15 -10.62 15.32
CA LYS A 138 -7.61 -10.71 15.18
C LYS A 138 -8.31 -9.69 16.07
N THR A 139 -7.91 -9.59 17.33
CA THR A 139 -8.54 -8.73 18.34
C THR A 139 -8.37 -7.26 17.99
N GLU A 140 -7.19 -6.88 17.51
CA GLU A 140 -6.84 -5.52 17.12
C GLU A 140 -7.64 -5.07 15.89
N VAL A 141 -7.75 -5.93 14.88
CA VAL A 141 -8.49 -5.57 13.66
C VAL A 141 -10.00 -5.69 13.81
N GLU A 142 -10.52 -6.47 14.77
CA GLU A 142 -11.95 -6.62 15.01
C GLU A 142 -12.63 -5.29 15.36
N GLY A 143 -12.00 -4.49 16.23
CA GLY A 143 -12.51 -3.16 16.58
C GLY A 143 -12.58 -2.23 15.37
N ILE A 144 -11.59 -2.32 14.47
CA ILE A 144 -11.55 -1.51 13.24
C ILE A 144 -12.65 -1.96 12.27
N ILE A 145 -12.78 -3.28 12.04
CA ILE A 145 -13.76 -3.83 11.10
C ILE A 145 -15.19 -3.49 11.54
N LYS A 146 -15.50 -3.56 12.84
CA LYS A 146 -16.81 -3.15 13.36
C LYS A 146 -17.16 -1.68 13.07
N GLY A 147 -16.15 -0.84 12.84
CA GLY A 147 -16.31 0.56 12.47
C GLY A 147 -16.47 0.83 10.98
N PHE A 148 -16.39 -0.18 10.10
CA PHE A 148 -16.56 -0.01 8.66
C PHE A 148 -18.03 0.09 8.25
N ARG A 149 -18.31 0.59 7.03
CA ARG A 149 -19.63 0.44 6.40
C ARG A 149 -20.03 -1.03 6.27
N LEU A 150 -21.34 -1.32 6.31
CA LEU A 150 -21.88 -2.69 6.29
C LEU A 150 -21.37 -3.54 5.12
N ALA A 151 -21.20 -2.94 3.94
CA ALA A 151 -20.70 -3.62 2.75
C ALA A 151 -19.26 -4.15 2.93
N LEU A 152 -18.39 -3.42 3.65
CA LEU A 152 -17.03 -3.86 3.98
C LEU A 152 -17.06 -4.91 5.08
N GLN A 153 -17.87 -4.73 6.12
CA GLN A 153 -18.04 -5.72 7.18
C GLN A 153 -18.45 -7.07 6.62
N LYS A 154 -19.44 -7.10 5.72
CA LYS A 154 -19.90 -8.33 5.06
C LYS A 154 -18.78 -9.01 4.27
N ARG A 155 -17.94 -8.25 3.57
CA ARG A 155 -16.79 -8.80 2.81
C ARG A 155 -15.70 -9.33 3.73
N LEU A 156 -15.40 -8.65 4.83
CA LEU A 156 -14.35 -9.02 5.79
C LEU A 156 -14.83 -9.93 6.93
N ARG A 157 -16.07 -10.44 6.86
CA ARG A 157 -16.70 -11.21 7.94
C ARG A 157 -15.89 -12.42 8.41
N PHE A 158 -15.07 -13.01 7.54
CA PHE A 158 -14.25 -14.18 7.86
C PHE A 158 -12.85 -13.82 8.38
N ILE A 159 -12.47 -12.55 8.38
CA ILE A 159 -11.23 -12.12 9.05
C ILE A 159 -11.35 -12.35 10.56
N THR A 160 -12.48 -11.95 11.15
CA THR A 160 -12.70 -12.01 12.61
C THR A 160 -13.85 -12.93 13.04
N HIS A 161 -14.53 -13.59 12.09
CA HIS A 161 -15.75 -14.37 12.34
C HIS A 161 -16.86 -13.52 12.98
N LEU A 162 -17.12 -12.33 12.41
CA LEU A 162 -18.20 -11.48 12.88
C LEU A 162 -19.54 -12.15 12.60
N ASN A 163 -20.35 -12.33 13.65
CA ASN A 163 -21.78 -12.61 13.50
C ASN A 163 -22.48 -11.32 13.07
N ILE A 164 -22.50 -11.06 11.76
CA ILE A 164 -23.28 -9.98 11.18
C ILE A 164 -24.68 -10.56 10.96
N GLU A 165 -25.60 -10.27 11.87
CA GLU A 165 -27.02 -10.59 11.66
C GLU A 165 -27.50 -9.85 10.41
N SER A 166 -27.96 -10.62 9.42
CA SER A 166 -28.56 -10.10 8.21
C SER A 166 -29.90 -9.48 8.57
N THR A 167 -29.93 -8.16 8.78
CA THR A 167 -31.17 -7.40 8.67
C THR A 167 -31.40 -7.16 7.18
N ASP A 168 -32.39 -7.89 6.66
CA ASP A 168 -32.96 -7.73 5.32
C ASP A 168 -33.68 -6.37 5.18
#